data_AF-A0A6J5CZA4-F1
#
_entry.id   AF-A0A6J5CZA4-F1
#
_cell.length_a   1.000
_cell.length_b   1.000
_cell.length_c   1.000
_cell.angle_alpha   90.00
_cell.angle_beta   90.00
_cell.angle_gamma   90.00
#
_symmetry.space_group_name_H-M   'P 1'
#
loop_
_entity.id
_entity.type
_entity.pdbx_description
1 polymer ?
#
loop_
_entity_poly.entity_id
_entity_poly.type
_entity_poly.pdbx_seq_one_letter_code
_entity_poly.pdbx_strand_id
1 'polypeptide(L)'
;MKLTAREIVVLGLIAQGLTDREIAVELAVSVYTARKHRENLLNKFGFKKSAQLTMRYFILFPDVLKKTVFSVVLTRSRRANARS
;
A
#
# COMPACT_ATOMS: atom_id res chain seq x y z
N MET A 1 -17.76 -4.08 -9.92
CA MET A 1 -16.99 -4.42 -8.70
C MET A 1 -16.78 -3.18 -7.85
N LYS A 2 -17.28 -3.15 -6.61
CA LYS A 2 -17.12 -2.00 -5.71
C LYS A 2 -16.15 -2.37 -4.59
N LEU A 3 -15.13 -1.56 -4.36
CA LEU A 3 -14.25 -1.71 -3.20
C LEU A 3 -14.94 -1.13 -1.96
N THR A 4 -14.78 -1.79 -0.82
CA THR A 4 -15.20 -1.23 0.47
C THR A 4 -14.21 -0.14 0.91
N ALA A 5 -14.62 0.72 1.84
CA ALA A 5 -13.75 1.73 2.40
C ALA A 5 -12.46 1.11 2.99
N ARG A 6 -12.59 -0.03 3.69
CA ARG A 6 -11.43 -0.73 4.29
C ARG A 6 -10.50 -1.31 3.23
N GLU A 7 -11.05 -1.88 2.15
CA GLU A 7 -10.28 -2.38 1.03
C GLU A 7 -9.49 -1.27 0.31
N ILE A 8 -10.08 -0.08 0.14
CA ILE A 8 -9.40 1.08 -0.44
C ILE A 8 -8.21 1.51 0.42
N VAL A 9 -8.40 1.57 1.74
CA VAL A 9 -7.32 1.93 2.68
C VAL A 9 -6.19 0.91 2.59
N VAL A 10 -6.50 -0.38 2.71
CA VAL A 10 -5.47 -1.44 2.60
C VAL A 10 -4.75 -1.39 1.26
N LEU A 11 -5.47 -1.17 0.15
CA LEU A 11 -4.90 -1.06 -1.18
C LEU A 11 -3.92 0.13 -1.29
N GLY A 12 -4.26 1.26 -0.67
CA GLY A 12 -3.38 2.43 -0.60
C GLY A 12 -2.11 2.17 0.21
N LEU A 13 -2.21 1.50 1.36
CA LEU A 13 -1.04 1.14 2.17
C LEU A 13 -0.12 0.16 1.43
N ILE A 14 -0.68 -0.81 0.71
CA ILE A 14 0.09 -1.71 -0.17
C ILE A 14 0.79 -0.91 -1.28
N ALA A 15 0.13 0.09 -1.86
CA ALA A 15 0.72 0.92 -2.91
C ALA A 15 1.85 1.84 -2.39
N GLN A 16 1.80 2.23 -1.12
CA GLN A 16 2.90 2.92 -0.43
C GLN A 16 4.08 1.99 -0.10
N GLY A 17 3.94 0.67 -0.31
CA GLY A 17 5.00 -0.31 -0.10
C GLY A 17 5.05 -0.89 1.31
N LEU A 18 4.01 -0.67 2.14
CA LEU A 18 3.97 -1.22 3.49
C LEU A 18 3.82 -2.74 3.47
N THR A 19 4.49 -3.38 4.41
CA THR A 19 4.39 -4.81 4.71
C THR A 19 3.12 -5.12 5.49
N ASP A 20 2.70 -6.39 5.51
CA ASP A 20 1.51 -6.81 6.26
C ASP A 20 1.61 -6.50 7.77
N ARG A 21 2.84 -6.43 8.31
CA ARG A 21 3.10 -6.02 9.71
C ARG A 21 2.87 -4.53 9.91
N GLU A 22 3.38 -3.68 9.02
CA GLU A 22 3.18 -2.23 9.08
C GLU A 22 1.70 -1.87 8.86
N ILE A 23 1.04 -2.55 7.91
CA ILE A 23 -0.40 -2.42 7.67
C ILE A 23 -1.18 -2.80 8.94
N ALA A 24 -0.79 -3.87 9.63
CA ALA A 24 -1.45 -4.29 10.86
C ALA A 24 -1.34 -3.22 11.96
N VAL A 25 -0.16 -2.61 12.11
CA VAL A 25 0.08 -1.50 13.06
C VAL A 25 -0.78 -0.29 12.69
N GLU A 26 -0.70 0.17 11.43
CA GLU A 26 -1.43 1.35 10.95
C GLU A 26 -2.94 1.21 11.11
N LEU A 27 -3.44 -0.01 10.93
CA LEU A 27 -4.86 -0.31 10.96
C LEU A 27 -5.38 -0.79 12.32
N ALA A 28 -4.49 -0.91 13.33
CA ALA A 28 -4.76 -1.48 14.64
C ALA A 28 -5.46 -2.85 14.57
N VAL A 29 -4.96 -3.74 13.71
CA VAL A 29 -5.46 -5.11 13.53
C VAL A 29 -4.33 -6.13 13.70
N SER A 30 -4.67 -7.41 13.76
CA SER A 30 -3.64 -8.46 13.75
C SER A 30 -2.95 -8.57 12.39
N VAL A 31 -1.70 -9.04 12.37
CA VAL A 31 -0.96 -9.33 11.12
C VAL A 31 -1.71 -10.34 10.25
N TYR A 32 -2.38 -11.32 10.88
CA TYR A 32 -3.23 -12.27 10.18
C TYR A 32 -4.39 -11.58 9.46
N THR A 33 -5.06 -10.63 10.12
CA THR A 33 -6.15 -9.85 9.55
C THR A 33 -5.67 -8.98 8.38
N ALA A 34 -4.50 -8.32 8.52
CA ALA A 34 -3.90 -7.54 7.43
C ALA A 34 -3.59 -8.41 6.20
N ARG A 35 -2.97 -9.57 6.42
CA ARG A 35 -2.73 -10.56 5.36
C ARG A 35 -4.04 -11.02 4.71
N LYS A 36 -5.08 -11.27 5.50
CA LYS A 36 -6.39 -11.68 4.97
C LYS A 36 -7.02 -10.58 4.11
N HIS A 37 -6.92 -9.32 4.50
CA HIS A 37 -7.37 -8.20 3.66
C HIS A 37 -6.65 -8.16 2.31
N ARG A 38 -5.34 -8.38 2.30
CA ARG A 38 -4.53 -8.46 1.08
C ARG A 38 -4.92 -9.65 0.19
N GLU A 39 -5.12 -10.83 0.77
CA GLU A 39 -5.60 -12.02 0.05
C GLU A 39 -7.00 -11.79 -0.55
N ASN A 40 -7.90 -11.18 0.20
CA ASN A 40 -9.23 -10.83 -0.31
C ASN A 40 -9.15 -9.84 -1.48
N LEU A 41 -8.28 -8.83 -1.40
CA LEU A 41 -8.01 -7.92 -2.52
C LEU A 41 -7.48 -8.66 -3.75
N LEU A 42 -6.48 -9.54 -3.58
CA LEU A 42 -5.93 -10.35 -4.67
C LEU A 42 -7.01 -11.20 -5.35
N ASN A 43 -7.81 -11.92 -4.56
CA ASN A 43 -8.90 -12.76 -5.06
C ASN A 43 -9.96 -11.93 -5.78
N LYS A 44 -10.30 -10.76 -5.22
CA LYS A 44 -11.29 -9.85 -5.82
C LYS A 44 -10.83 -9.31 -7.17
N PHE A 45 -9.53 -9.06 -7.36
CA PHE A 45 -9.00 -8.62 -8.65
C PHE A 45 -8.53 -9.76 -9.56
N GLY A 46 -8.57 -11.02 -9.11
CA GLY A 46 -7.98 -12.15 -9.84
C GLY A 46 -6.46 -12.07 -9.98
N PHE A 47 -5.79 -11.38 -9.06
CA PHE A 47 -4.35 -11.16 -9.10
C PHE A 47 -3.61 -12.20 -8.29
N LYS A 48 -2.37 -12.49 -8.70
CA LYS A 48 -1.48 -13.43 -8.02
C LYS A 48 -0.40 -12.74 -7.20
N LYS A 49 -0.11 -11.46 -7.49
CA LYS A 49 1.05 -10.75 -6.93
C LYS A 49 0.72 -9.40 -6.33
N SER A 50 1.50 -9.06 -5.31
CA SER A 50 1.54 -7.76 -4.59
C SER A 50 1.54 -6.56 -5.54
N ALA A 51 2.51 -6.60 -6.45
CA ALA A 51 2.75 -5.55 -7.43
C ALA A 51 1.54 -5.25 -8.33
N GLN A 52 0.68 -6.23 -8.60
CA GLN A 52 -0.52 -6.01 -9.41
C GLN A 52 -1.54 -5.15 -8.66
N LEU A 53 -1.66 -5.31 -7.34
CA LEU A 53 -2.48 -4.43 -6.50
C LEU A 53 -1.93 -3.01 -6.48
N THR A 54 -0.61 -2.86 -6.32
CA THR A 54 0.07 -1.56 -6.37
C THR A 54 -0.19 -0.85 -7.70
N MET A 55 0.00 -1.55 -8.83
CA MET A 55 -0.28 -0.99 -10.15
C MET A 55 -1.76 -0.62 -10.29
N ARG A 56 -2.66 -1.48 -9.79
CA ARG A 56 -4.10 -1.23 -9.84
C ARG A 56 -4.49 0.01 -9.05
N TYR A 57 -3.86 0.27 -7.90
CA TYR A 57 -4.08 1.50 -7.13
C TYR A 57 -3.76 2.75 -7.96
N PHE A 58 -2.59 2.80 -8.61
CA PHE A 58 -2.19 3.96 -9.41
C PHE A 58 -3.10 4.21 -10.61
N ILE A 59 -3.64 3.15 -11.23
CA ILE A 59 -4.63 3.28 -12.31
C ILE A 59 -5.95 3.85 -11.78
N LEU A 60 -6.38 3.44 -10.58
CA LEU A 60 -7.64 3.93 -9.98
C LEU A 60 -7.52 5.35 -9.44
N PHE A 61 -6.33 5.77 -9.02
CA PHE A 61 -6.07 7.07 -8.40
C PHE A 61 -4.91 7.80 -9.09
N PRO A 62 -5.08 8.20 -10.37
CA PRO A 62 -4.02 8.84 -11.15
C PRO A 62 -3.55 10.17 -10.53
N ASP A 63 -4.43 10.88 -9.84
CA ASP A 63 -4.10 12.16 -9.20
C ASP A 63 -3.16 12.04 -8.00
N VAL A 64 -3.04 10.84 -7.40
CA VAL A 64 -2.12 10.59 -6.28
C VAL A 64 -0.67 10.76 -6.72
N LEU A 65 -0.33 10.42 -7.97
CA LEU A 65 1.03 10.60 -8.49
C LEU A 65 1.41 12.09 -8.56
N LYS A 66 0.46 12.98 -8.88
CA LYS A 66 0.72 14.42 -8.96
C LYS A 66 1.14 15.01 -7.60
N LYS A 67 0.58 14.50 -6.51
CA LYS A 67 0.91 14.92 -5.14
C LYS A 67 2.19 14.25 -4.61
N THR A 68 2.39 12.97 -4.92
CA THR A 68 3.51 12.18 -4.37
C THR A 68 4.87 12.54 -4.99
N VAL A 69 4.92 12.91 -6.28
CA VAL A 69 6.18 13.33 -6.93
C VAL A 69 6.81 14.54 -6.23
N PHE A 70 5.99 15.47 -5.72
CA PHE A 70 6.46 16.62 -4.94
C PHE A 70 7.11 16.22 -3.59
N SER A 71 6.58 15.21 -2.90
CA SER A 71 7.11 14.77 -1.61
C SER A 71 8.35 13.88 -1.73
N VAL A 72 8.44 13.03 -2.76
CA VAL A 72 9.56 12.10 -2.95
C VAL A 72 10.87 12.83 -3.28
N VAL A 73 10.81 13.97 -3.97
CA VAL A 73 11.97 14.84 -4.21
C VAL A 73 12.60 15.32 -2.88
N LEU A 74 11.78 15.51 -1.83
CA LEU A 74 12.23 16.05 -0.54
C LEU A 74 12.80 14.98 0.42
N THR A 75 12.44 13.69 0.28
CA THR A 75 12.84 12.65 1.24
C THR A 75 14.15 11.93 0.91
N ARG A 76 14.75 12.17 -0.27
CA ARG A 76 16.05 11.55 -0.64
C ARG A 76 17.26 12.04 0.20
N SER A 77 17.08 12.94 1.17
CA SER A 77 18.15 13.51 2.00
C SER A 77 18.29 12.91 3.42
N ARG A 78 17.62 11.80 3.77
CA ARG A 78 17.70 11.24 5.15
C ARG A 78 18.01 9.74 5.30
N ARG A 79 18.80 9.15 4.39
CA ARG A 79 19.46 7.85 4.66
C ARG A 79 20.94 7.90 4.31
N ALA A 80 21.70 8.69 5.06
CA ALA A 80 23.12 8.51 5.25
C ALA A 80 23.39 8.47 6.77
N ASN A 81 24.21 7.52 7.20
CA ASN A 81 24.68 7.28 8.57
C ASN A 81 23.72 6.72 9.63
N ALA A 82 23.82 5.40 9.83
CA ALA A 82 23.85 4.78 11.17
C ALA A 82 24.49 3.38 11.07
N ARG A 83 25.83 3.34 10.98
CA ARG A 83 26.66 2.19 11.39
C ARG A 83 27.95 2.74 11.99
N SER A 84 28.06 2.72 13.31
CA SER A 84 29.29 2.71 14.10
C SER A 84 28.95 1.96 15.38
#